data_AF-M5C473-F1
#
_entry.id   AF-M5C473-F1
#
_cell.length_a   1.000
_cell.length_b   1.000
_cell.length_c   1.000
_cell.angle_alpha   90.00
_cell.angle_beta   90.00
_cell.angle_gamma   90.00
#
_symmetry.space_group_name_H-M   'P 1'
#
loop_
_entity.id
_entity.type
_entity.pdbx_description
1 polymer ?
#
loop_
_entity_poly.entity_id
_entity_poly.type
_entity_poly.pdbx_seq_one_letter_code
_entity_poly.pdbx_strand_id
1 'polypeptide(L)'
;MICDAGGGTVDLAIYKILGSLEKLEIGEVCARSGKNCGSLFLDLRFRDLVARMLERHPAHTDSASLAYFQHAFSETDKLSFRGEEDDRTPFQFNCFNVEDPDDPSVGLINGELTIPGALLRSEVFDPVISEVLQLIEDQIAKCNQPIHALLLVGGFSGSEYMFKKVDVSAPSSPTL
;
A
#
# COMPACT_ATOMS: atom_id res chain seq x y z
N MET A 1 3.14 12.59 -16.12
CA MET A 1 2.61 11.24 -15.92
C MET A 1 1.49 11.32 -14.90
N ILE A 2 0.38 10.64 -15.16
CA ILE A 2 -0.70 10.45 -14.19
C ILE A 2 -0.62 8.99 -13.74
N CYS A 3 -0.59 8.79 -12.42
CA CYS A 3 -0.66 7.50 -11.76
C CYS A 3 -1.94 7.46 -10.94
N ASP A 4 -2.96 6.77 -11.46
CA ASP A 4 -4.22 6.53 -10.77
C ASP A 4 -4.08 5.27 -9.91
N ALA A 5 -3.74 5.46 -8.64
CA ALA A 5 -3.58 4.42 -7.65
C ALA A 5 -4.93 4.20 -6.93
N GLY A 6 -5.75 3.31 -7.50
CA GLY A 6 -7.07 2.96 -6.99
C GLY A 6 -7.05 1.84 -5.95
N GLY A 7 -8.26 1.35 -5.62
CA GLY A 7 -8.43 0.23 -4.70
C GLY A 7 -8.02 -1.12 -5.30
N GLY A 8 -8.44 -1.41 -6.53
CA GLY A 8 -8.12 -2.68 -7.21
C GLY A 8 -6.90 -2.58 -8.12
N THR A 9 -6.83 -1.51 -8.90
CA THR A 9 -5.81 -1.33 -9.94
C THR A 9 -4.98 -0.08 -9.69
N VAL A 10 -3.78 -0.10 -10.26
CA VAL A 10 -2.99 1.11 -10.50
C VAL A 10 -2.83 1.26 -12.00
N ASP A 11 -3.21 2.42 -12.53
CA ASP A 11 -3.22 2.73 -13.95
C ASP A 11 -2.35 3.95 -14.27
N LEU A 12 -1.50 3.84 -15.29
CA LEU A 12 -0.53 4.85 -15.68
C LEU A 12 -0.79 5.37 -17.10
N ALA A 13 -0.74 6.69 -17.24
CA ALA A 13 -0.78 7.36 -18.53
C ALA A 13 0.23 8.53 -18.59
N ILE A 14 0.89 8.70 -19.74
CA ILE A 14 1.80 9.80 -19.99
C ILE A 14 1.21 10.73 -21.02
N TYR A 15 1.06 11.99 -20.62
CA TYR A 15 0.56 13.07 -21.44
C TYR A 15 1.65 14.11 -21.67
N LYS A 16 1.66 14.65 -22.88
CA LYS A 16 2.44 15.81 -23.27
C LYS A 16 1.51 16.99 -23.47
N ILE A 17 1.83 18.09 -22.81
CA ILE A 17 1.17 19.37 -23.04
C ILE A 17 1.79 19.99 -24.30
N LEU A 18 0.92 20.34 -25.25
CA LEU A 18 1.21 20.99 -26.51
C LEU A 18 0.59 22.40 -26.49
N GLY A 19 1.18 23.33 -27.24
CA GLY A 19 0.65 24.69 -27.38
C GLY A 19 1.09 25.67 -26.28
N SER A 20 0.34 26.77 -26.14
CA SER A 20 0.53 27.79 -25.09
C SER A 20 -0.51 27.60 -23.98
N LEU A 21 -0.30 28.20 -22.81
CA LEU A 21 -1.28 28.14 -21.69
C LEU A 21 -2.69 28.62 -22.08
N GLU A 22 -2.81 29.47 -23.11
CA GLU A 22 -4.09 29.97 -23.64
C GLU A 22 -4.81 28.98 -24.57
N LYS A 23 -4.08 27.96 -25.07
CA LYS A 23 -4.60 26.87 -25.91
C LYS A 23 -3.91 25.56 -25.54
N LEU A 24 -4.35 24.98 -24.42
CA LEU A 24 -3.88 23.69 -23.94
C LEU A 24 -4.33 22.57 -24.88
N GLU A 25 -3.38 21.98 -25.58
CA GLU A 25 -3.56 20.73 -26.32
C GLU A 25 -2.85 19.61 -25.56
N ILE A 26 -3.45 18.43 -25.45
CA ILE A 26 -2.85 17.31 -24.73
C ILE A 26 -2.75 16.12 -25.68
N GLY A 27 -1.55 15.56 -25.79
CA GLY A 27 -1.28 14.33 -26.55
C GLY A 27 -0.84 13.20 -25.64
N GLU A 28 -1.35 11.99 -25.87
CA GLU A 28 -0.85 10.76 -25.23
C GLU A 28 0.47 10.36 -25.88
N VAL A 29 1.49 10.05 -25.06
CA VAL A 29 2.87 9.86 -25.54
C VAL A 29 3.18 8.39 -25.84
N CYS A 30 2.60 7.47 -25.07
CA CYS A 30 2.84 6.04 -25.16
C CYS A 30 1.64 5.26 -24.63
N ALA A 31 1.58 3.96 -24.93
CA ALA A 31 0.52 3.09 -24.43
C ALA A 31 0.47 3.09 -22.89
N ARG A 32 -0.75 3.05 -22.36
CA ARG A 32 -1.05 2.95 -20.93
C ARG A 32 -0.59 1.62 -20.37
N SER A 33 -0.26 1.60 -19.09
CA SER A 33 -0.01 0.37 -18.34
C SER A 33 -0.93 0.34 -17.13
N GLY A 34 -1.40 -0.84 -16.77
CA GLY A 34 -2.23 -1.05 -15.59
C GLY A 34 -1.88 -2.38 -14.93
N LYS A 35 -2.01 -2.44 -13.61
CA LYS A 35 -1.76 -3.67 -12.84
C LYS A 35 -2.71 -3.78 -11.65
N ASN A 36 -3.05 -5.00 -11.28
CA ASN A 36 -3.82 -5.30 -10.08
C ASN A 36 -2.92 -5.23 -8.83
N CYS A 37 -2.55 -4.03 -8.42
CA CYS A 37 -1.73 -3.76 -7.24
C CYS A 37 -2.23 -2.55 -6.43
N GLY A 38 -3.55 -2.32 -6.44
CA GLY A 38 -4.18 -1.25 -5.65
C GLY A 38 -4.25 -1.55 -4.14
N SER A 39 -4.84 -0.64 -3.37
CA SER A 39 -4.88 -0.73 -1.89
C SER A 39 -5.54 -2.00 -1.34
N LEU A 40 -6.48 -2.62 -2.07
CA LEU A 40 -7.10 -3.90 -1.71
C LEU A 40 -6.06 -5.02 -1.51
N PHE A 41 -4.94 -4.96 -2.23
CA PHE A 41 -3.89 -5.97 -2.10
C PHE A 41 -3.17 -5.89 -0.75
N LEU A 42 -3.20 -4.73 -0.07
CA LEU A 42 -2.76 -4.61 1.31
C LEU A 42 -3.70 -5.39 2.24
N ASP A 43 -5.02 -5.25 2.05
CA ASP A 43 -6.02 -5.97 2.84
C ASP A 43 -5.88 -7.48 2.69
N LEU A 44 -5.66 -7.95 1.46
CA LEU A 44 -5.43 -9.38 1.17
C LEU A 44 -4.15 -9.90 1.84
N ARG A 45 -3.05 -9.15 1.75
CA ARG A 45 -1.78 -9.55 2.38
C ARG A 45 -1.84 -9.50 3.89
N PHE A 46 -2.56 -8.54 4.47
CA PHE A 46 -2.81 -8.49 5.91
C PHE A 46 -3.57 -9.73 6.38
N ARG A 47 -4.65 -10.10 5.69
CA ARG A 47 -5.40 -11.32 5.99
C ARG A 47 -4.50 -12.56 5.94
N ASP A 48 -3.65 -12.66 4.92
CA ASP A 48 -2.75 -13.80 4.75
C ASP A 48 -1.63 -13.81 5.81
N LEU A 49 -1.18 -12.65 6.28
CA LEU A 49 -0.25 -12.52 7.42
C LEU A 49 -0.91 -13.02 8.71
N VAL A 50 -2.10 -12.54 9.04
CA VAL A 50 -2.86 -12.95 10.23
C VAL A 50 -3.12 -14.47 10.20
N ALA A 51 -3.53 -15.02 9.05
CA ALA A 51 -3.77 -16.44 8.91
C ALA A 51 -2.51 -17.28 9.19
N ARG A 52 -1.33 -16.83 8.74
CA ARG A 52 -0.04 -17.50 9.04
C ARG A 52 0.34 -17.39 10.52
N MET A 53 0.15 -16.22 11.13
CA MET A 53 0.46 -16.03 12.55
C MET A 53 -0.42 -16.91 13.46
N LEU A 54 -1.69 -17.09 13.08
CA LEU A 54 -2.68 -17.84 13.86
C LEU A 54 -2.88 -19.30 13.41
N GLU A 55 -2.06 -19.82 12.49
CA GLU A 55 -2.23 -21.15 11.89
C GLU A 55 -2.32 -22.27 12.96
N ARG A 56 -1.60 -22.10 14.08
CA ARG A 56 -1.54 -23.06 15.18
C ARG A 56 -2.47 -22.69 16.36
N HIS A 57 -3.30 -21.66 16.19
CA HIS A 57 -4.11 -21.02 17.23
C HIS A 57 -5.59 -20.98 16.83
N PRO A 58 -6.27 -22.14 16.69
CA PRO A 58 -7.65 -22.19 16.21
C PRO A 58 -8.63 -21.39 17.07
N ALA A 59 -8.36 -21.26 18.38
CA ALA A 59 -9.15 -20.46 19.31
C ALA A 59 -9.21 -18.96 18.94
N HIS A 60 -8.19 -18.43 18.27
CA HIS A 60 -8.12 -17.02 17.84
C HIS A 60 -8.52 -16.82 16.37
N THR A 61 -9.04 -17.87 15.72
CA THR A 61 -9.53 -17.82 14.32
C THR A 61 -11.04 -17.70 14.23
N ASP A 62 -11.70 -17.30 15.32
CA ASP A 62 -13.13 -17.05 15.30
C ASP A 62 -13.48 -15.92 14.30
N SER A 63 -14.64 -16.05 13.66
CA SER A 63 -15.03 -15.15 12.58
C SER A 63 -15.21 -13.70 13.02
N ALA A 64 -15.56 -13.46 14.28
CA ALA A 64 -15.75 -12.11 14.80
C ALA A 64 -14.40 -11.40 14.99
N SER A 65 -13.41 -12.08 15.58
CA SER A 65 -12.05 -11.54 15.73
C SER A 65 -11.41 -11.28 14.36
N LEU A 66 -11.48 -12.24 13.44
CA LEU A 66 -10.90 -12.06 12.09
C LEU A 66 -11.57 -10.91 11.32
N ALA A 67 -12.89 -10.77 11.42
CA ALA A 67 -13.61 -9.65 10.81
C ALA A 67 -13.21 -8.31 11.45
N TYR A 68 -13.03 -8.28 12.78
CA TYR A 68 -12.56 -7.09 13.48
C TYR A 68 -11.14 -6.71 13.08
N PHE A 69 -10.21 -7.68 12.99
CA PHE A 69 -8.83 -7.43 12.56
C PHE A 69 -8.79 -6.80 11.17
N GLN A 70 -9.55 -7.37 10.24
CA GLN A 70 -9.63 -6.85 8.88
C GLN A 70 -10.21 -5.44 8.85
N HIS A 71 -11.24 -5.17 9.65
CA HIS A 71 -11.88 -3.86 9.73
C HIS A 71 -10.95 -2.81 10.34
N ALA A 72 -10.34 -3.11 11.49
CA ALA A 72 -9.39 -2.23 12.17
C ALA A 72 -8.18 -1.92 11.27
N PHE A 73 -7.64 -2.92 10.59
CA PHE A 73 -6.57 -2.68 9.63
C PHE A 73 -7.05 -1.79 8.48
N SER A 74 -8.15 -2.15 7.79
CA SER A 74 -8.60 -1.44 6.58
C SER A 74 -8.96 0.02 6.85
N GLU A 75 -9.68 0.28 7.94
CA GLU A 75 -10.29 1.59 8.20
C GLU A 75 -9.43 2.51 9.07
N THR A 76 -8.37 1.99 9.70
CA THR A 76 -7.52 2.77 10.62
C THR A 76 -6.03 2.60 10.37
N ASP A 77 -5.48 1.40 10.59
CA ASP A 77 -4.02 1.21 10.58
C ASP A 77 -3.43 1.39 9.18
N LYS A 78 -4.09 0.83 8.16
CA LYS A 78 -3.69 0.95 6.75
C LYS A 78 -3.61 2.40 6.28
N LEU A 79 -4.56 3.22 6.73
CA LEU A 79 -4.66 4.62 6.32
C LEU A 79 -3.64 5.53 7.02
N SER A 80 -3.18 5.14 8.21
CA SER A 80 -2.28 5.93 9.05
C SER A 80 -0.82 5.44 9.06
N PHE A 81 -0.53 4.34 8.36
CA PHE A 81 0.79 3.73 8.28
C PHE A 81 1.82 4.62 7.55
N ARG A 82 2.93 4.93 8.21
CA ARG A 82 3.96 5.88 7.73
C ARG A 82 5.23 5.24 7.21
N GLY A 83 5.29 3.91 7.16
CA GLY A 83 6.47 3.17 6.68
C GLY A 83 7.46 2.88 7.80
N GLU A 84 8.74 3.14 7.53
CA GLU A 84 9.85 2.86 8.45
C GLU A 84 9.72 3.57 9.80
N GLU A 85 9.00 4.69 9.84
CA GLU A 85 8.69 5.42 11.09
C GLU A 85 7.85 4.58 12.06
N ASP A 86 7.04 3.66 11.55
CA ASP A 86 6.22 2.76 12.35
C ASP A 86 6.90 1.40 12.61
N ASP A 87 8.16 1.19 12.20
CA ASP A 87 8.85 -0.10 12.37
C ASP A 87 8.90 -0.57 13.83
N ARG A 88 8.96 0.38 14.76
CA ARG A 88 8.98 0.14 16.22
C ARG A 88 7.61 0.30 16.88
N THR A 89 6.58 0.65 16.12
CA THR A 89 5.21 0.81 16.60
C THR A 89 4.52 -0.56 16.61
N PRO A 90 4.02 -1.04 17.76
CA PRO A 90 3.18 -2.24 17.80
C PRO A 90 1.76 -1.91 17.34
N PHE A 91 1.20 -2.77 16.49
CA PHE A 91 -0.21 -2.72 16.08
C PHE A 91 -0.97 -3.82 16.80
N GLN A 92 -2.02 -3.47 17.54
CA GLN A 92 -2.69 -4.37 18.46
C GLN A 92 -4.14 -4.60 18.05
N PHE A 93 -4.55 -5.86 18.07
CA PHE A 93 -5.89 -6.27 17.65
C PHE A 93 -6.54 -7.18 18.69
N ASN A 94 -7.66 -6.75 19.26
CA ASN A 94 -8.41 -7.49 20.29
C ASN A 94 -9.02 -8.79 19.75
N CYS A 95 -8.64 -9.93 20.33
CA CYS A 95 -9.35 -11.19 20.18
C CYS A 95 -10.61 -11.18 21.05
N PHE A 96 -11.74 -11.65 20.50
CA PHE A 96 -12.99 -11.76 21.26
C PHE A 96 -13.15 -13.08 22.00
N ASN A 97 -12.34 -14.09 21.67
CA ASN A 97 -12.29 -15.33 22.43
C ASN A 97 -11.39 -15.17 23.66
N VAL A 98 -11.98 -15.25 24.86
CA VAL A 98 -11.33 -15.01 26.16
C VAL A 98 -10.89 -16.29 26.87
N GLU A 99 -11.13 -17.47 26.29
CA GLU A 99 -10.99 -18.76 26.99
C GLU A 99 -9.61 -19.44 26.88
N ASP A 100 -8.60 -18.90 26.18
CA ASP A 100 -7.33 -19.60 25.88
C ASP A 100 -6.07 -18.75 26.19
N PRO A 101 -4.89 -19.38 26.43
CA PRO A 101 -3.73 -18.73 26.99
C PRO A 101 -2.91 -17.98 25.94
N ASP A 102 -2.23 -16.94 26.43
CA ASP A 102 -1.22 -16.20 25.71
C ASP A 102 -0.24 -17.12 24.96
N ASP A 103 0.07 -16.76 23.72
CA ASP A 103 1.25 -17.23 23.01
C ASP A 103 2.12 -16.03 22.59
N PRO A 104 3.07 -15.63 23.44
CA PRO A 104 3.99 -14.52 23.13
C PRO A 104 4.84 -14.76 21.87
N SER A 105 4.99 -16.01 21.40
CA SER A 105 5.81 -16.32 20.22
C SER A 105 5.18 -15.84 18.92
N VAL A 106 3.85 -15.71 18.90
CA VAL A 106 3.07 -15.15 17.77
C VAL A 106 2.45 -13.80 18.12
N GLY A 107 2.83 -13.20 19.25
CA GLY A 107 2.34 -11.90 19.69
C GLY A 107 0.95 -11.91 20.31
N LEU A 108 0.42 -13.07 20.70
CA LEU A 108 -0.85 -13.19 21.43
C LEU A 108 -0.60 -13.02 22.92
N ILE A 109 -0.98 -11.89 23.48
CA ILE A 109 -0.78 -11.58 24.91
C ILE A 109 -2.01 -10.84 25.44
N ASN A 110 -2.58 -11.30 26.56
CA ASN A 110 -3.78 -10.76 27.19
C ASN A 110 -4.99 -10.63 26.24
N GLY A 111 -5.14 -11.58 25.30
CA GLY A 111 -6.22 -11.54 24.32
C GLY A 111 -6.02 -10.50 23.21
N GLU A 112 -4.81 -9.99 23.00
CA GLU A 112 -4.47 -9.10 21.89
C GLU A 112 -3.47 -9.77 20.96
N LEU A 113 -3.71 -9.73 19.65
CA LEU A 113 -2.72 -10.02 18.63
C LEU A 113 -1.89 -8.76 18.37
N THR A 114 -0.60 -8.81 18.69
CA THR A 114 0.35 -7.73 18.45
C THR A 114 1.19 -8.02 17.21
N ILE A 115 1.11 -7.16 16.21
CA ILE A 115 1.91 -7.22 14.98
C ILE A 115 2.93 -6.07 15.00
N PRO A 116 4.25 -6.35 14.96
CA PRO A 116 5.25 -5.31 14.84
C PRO A 116 5.10 -4.54 13.52
N GLY A 117 5.21 -3.20 13.55
CA GLY A 117 5.09 -2.40 12.33
C GLY A 117 6.11 -2.76 11.26
N ALA A 118 7.32 -3.18 11.64
CA ALA A 118 8.31 -3.68 10.69
C ALA A 118 7.83 -4.93 9.92
N LEU A 119 7.07 -5.81 10.60
CA LEU A 119 6.49 -7.00 9.98
C LEU A 119 5.32 -6.63 9.06
N LEU A 120 4.46 -5.69 9.48
CA LEU A 120 3.43 -5.13 8.59
C LEU A 120 4.07 -4.52 7.34
N ARG A 121 5.13 -3.73 7.51
CA ARG A 121 5.85 -3.13 6.40
C ARG A 121 6.33 -4.19 5.42
N SER A 122 7.11 -5.16 5.89
CA SER A 122 7.79 -6.12 5.02
C SER A 122 6.84 -7.13 4.37
N GLU A 123 5.78 -7.55 5.07
CA GLU A 123 4.88 -8.61 4.60
C GLU A 123 3.63 -8.08 3.89
N VAL A 124 3.21 -6.84 4.19
CA VAL A 124 1.96 -6.26 3.68
C VAL A 124 2.23 -5.12 2.71
N PHE A 125 2.95 -4.09 3.14
CA PHE A 125 3.10 -2.85 2.35
C PHE A 125 4.17 -2.93 1.27
N ASP A 126 5.40 -3.35 1.63
CA ASP A 126 6.55 -3.39 0.73
C ASP A 126 6.25 -4.18 -0.54
N PRO A 127 5.61 -5.37 -0.48
CA PRO A 127 5.35 -6.13 -1.69
C PRO A 127 4.39 -5.41 -2.65
N VAL A 128 3.33 -4.76 -2.16
CA VAL A 128 2.36 -4.04 -3.02
C VAL A 128 2.98 -2.76 -3.58
N ILE A 129 3.66 -1.98 -2.75
CA ILE A 129 4.29 -0.73 -3.18
C ILE A 129 5.41 -1.01 -4.19
N SER A 130 6.17 -2.09 -4.00
CA SER A 130 7.19 -2.50 -4.98
C SER A 130 6.58 -2.79 -6.35
N GLU A 131 5.38 -3.38 -6.41
CA GLU A 131 4.68 -3.60 -7.67
C GLU A 131 4.23 -2.29 -8.34
N VAL A 132 3.86 -1.27 -7.55
CA VAL A 132 3.55 0.07 -8.05
C VAL A 132 4.80 0.76 -8.59
N LEU A 133 5.91 0.71 -7.86
CA LEU A 133 7.19 1.29 -8.28
C LEU A 133 7.67 0.65 -9.58
N GLN A 134 7.62 -0.68 -9.69
CA GLN A 134 7.99 -1.38 -10.92
C GLN A 134 7.10 -0.96 -12.09
N LEU A 135 5.79 -0.82 -11.88
CA LEU A 135 4.87 -0.37 -12.93
C LEU A 135 5.21 1.04 -13.41
N ILE A 136 5.59 1.93 -12.49
CA ILE A 136 6.07 3.29 -12.80
C ILE A 136 7.35 3.21 -13.63
N GLU A 137 8.37 2.50 -13.17
CA GLU A 137 9.65 2.34 -13.87
C GLU A 137 9.46 1.79 -15.29
N ASP A 138 8.63 0.76 -15.44
CA ASP A 138 8.31 0.15 -16.73
C ASP A 138 7.61 1.15 -17.68
N GLN A 139 6.73 2.00 -17.15
CA GLN A 139 6.06 3.04 -17.94
C GLN A 139 7.03 4.16 -18.36
N ILE A 140 7.96 4.54 -17.48
CA ILE A 140 9.02 5.52 -17.79
C ILE A 140 9.90 4.96 -18.90
N ALA A 141 10.32 3.69 -18.82
CA ALA A 141 11.18 3.04 -19.80
C ALA A 141 10.53 2.94 -21.20
N LYS A 142 9.20 2.89 -21.29
CA LYS A 142 8.45 2.93 -22.57
C LYS A 142 8.42 4.33 -23.20
N CYS A 143 8.78 5.38 -22.45
CA CYS A 143 8.73 6.76 -22.89
C CYS A 143 10.13 7.28 -23.24
N ASN A 144 10.36 7.61 -24.51
CA ASN A 144 11.62 8.19 -24.97
C ASN A 144 11.72 9.72 -24.72
N GLN A 145 10.89 10.27 -23.83
CA GLN A 145 10.83 11.70 -23.52
C GLN A 145 10.93 11.91 -22.01
N PRO A 146 11.55 13.02 -21.56
CA PRO A 146 11.64 13.34 -20.14
C PRO A 146 10.26 13.55 -19.53
N ILE A 147 10.08 13.02 -18.32
CA ILE A 147 8.87 13.20 -17.52
C ILE A 147 9.13 14.34 -16.55
N HIS A 148 8.40 15.43 -16.71
CA HIS A 148 8.57 16.66 -15.91
C HIS A 148 7.74 16.67 -14.63
N ALA A 149 6.71 15.82 -14.55
CA ALA A 149 5.81 15.76 -13.40
C ALA A 149 5.16 14.38 -13.31
N LEU A 150 4.98 13.90 -12.07
CA LEU A 150 4.17 12.75 -11.71
C LEU A 150 3.02 13.21 -10.82
N LEU A 151 1.79 12.97 -11.25
CA LEU A 151 0.57 13.26 -10.50
C LEU A 151 0.04 11.93 -9.96
N LEU A 152 0.06 11.76 -8.64
CA LEU A 152 -0.56 10.64 -7.95
C LEU A 152 -2.01 11.00 -7.63
N VAL A 153 -2.94 10.16 -8.09
CA VAL A 153 -4.38 10.29 -7.84
C VAL A 153 -4.96 8.94 -7.41
N GLY A 154 -6.22 8.93 -6.99
CA GLY A 154 -6.91 7.72 -6.53
C GLY A 154 -6.91 7.55 -5.01
N GLY A 155 -7.56 6.50 -4.51
CA GLY A 155 -7.69 6.28 -3.07
C GLY A 155 -6.38 5.82 -2.41
N PHE A 156 -5.59 5.01 -3.13
CA PHE A 156 -4.33 4.49 -2.61
C PHE A 156 -3.23 5.55 -2.57
N SER A 157 -3.34 6.61 -3.38
CA SER A 157 -2.44 7.78 -3.30
C SER A 157 -2.52 8.54 -1.98
N GLY A 158 -3.53 8.28 -1.13
CA GLY A 158 -3.60 8.79 0.23
C GLY A 158 -2.62 8.12 1.21
N SER A 159 -1.97 7.01 0.83
CA SER A 159 -0.97 6.36 1.67
C SER A 159 0.32 7.19 1.73
N GLU A 160 0.64 7.70 2.93
CA GLU A 160 1.88 8.45 3.18
C GLU A 160 3.12 7.62 2.84
N TYR A 161 3.11 6.33 3.18
CA TYR A 161 4.22 5.44 2.87
C TYR A 161 4.43 5.26 1.37
N MET A 162 3.35 5.04 0.61
CA MET A 162 3.45 4.93 -0.85
C MET A 162 3.98 6.23 -1.48
N PHE A 163 3.50 7.38 -1.01
CA PHE A 163 3.98 8.68 -1.48
C PHE A 163 5.50 8.83 -1.27
N LYS A 164 6.00 8.56 -0.05
CA LYS A 164 7.44 8.63 0.27
C LYS A 164 8.29 7.74 -0.64
N LYS A 165 7.83 6.51 -0.89
CA LYS A 165 8.54 5.56 -1.75
C LYS A 165 8.58 6.00 -3.21
N VAL A 166 7.47 6.54 -3.73
CA VAL A 166 7.41 7.07 -5.09
C VAL A 166 8.28 8.31 -5.23
N ASP A 167 8.28 9.22 -4.25
CA ASP A 167 9.06 10.46 -4.28
C ASP A 167 10.57 10.20 -4.31
N VAL A 168 11.05 9.25 -3.48
CA VAL A 168 12.46 8.83 -3.49
C VAL A 168 12.86 8.14 -4.80
N SER A 169 11.93 7.43 -5.44
CA SER A 169 12.20 6.66 -6.67
C SER A 169 12.03 7.49 -7.95
N ALA A 170 11.31 8.61 -7.89
CA ALA A 170 11.06 9.46 -9.04
C ALA A 170 12.37 10.13 -9.49
N PRO A 171 12.65 10.19 -10.81
CA PRO A 171 13.78 10.96 -11.30
C PRO A 171 13.60 12.42 -10.90
N SER A 172 14.55 12.94 -10.12
CA SER A 172 14.57 14.32 -9.62
C SER A 172 14.34 15.29 -10.79
N SER A 173 13.15 15.89 -10.87
CA SER A 173 12.94 17.06 -11.70
C SER A 173 13.48 18.28 -10.94
N PRO A 174 14.13 19.25 -11.63
CA PRO A 174 14.55 20.47 -10.96
C PRO A 174 13.31 21.13 -10.38
N THR A 175 13.37 21.45 -9.09
CA THR A 175 12.41 22.28 -8.39
C THR A 175 12.08 23.49 -9.26
N LEU A 176 10.78 23.70 -9.51
CA LEU A 176 10.27 24.90 -10.18
C LEU A 176 10.76 26.17 -9.49
#